data_AF-A0A7C4ERN8-F1
#
_entry.id   AF-A0A7C4ERN8-F1
#
_cell.length_a   1.000
_cell.length_b   1.000
_cell.length_c   1.000
_cell.angle_alpha   90.00
_cell.angle_beta   90.00
_cell.angle_gamma   90.00
#
_symmetry.space_group_name_H-M   'P 1'
#
loop_
_entity.id
_entity.type
_entity.pdbx_description
1 polymer ?
#
loop_
_entity_poly.entity_id
_entity_poly.type
_entity_poly.pdbx_seq_one_letter_code
_entity_poly.pdbx_strand_id
1 'polypeptide(L)'
;MGEIKLALGLPLSSVTTLEEVWEVYEAAPRGSKAQEAAFAKWNKLALEKVQAAATLGEARKAYEAAPRDSKARKMALKKWIEFCSTPKEVLEVYWAAPWDSKVQKAAIRKICELLS
;
A
#
# COMPACT_ATOMS: atom_id res chain seq x y z
N MET A 1 -22.82 6.46 17.32
CA MET A 1 -21.91 6.52 16.17
C MET A 1 -22.74 6.29 14.92
N GLY A 2 -22.93 7.32 14.09
CA GLY A 2 -23.74 7.21 12.87
C GLY A 2 -22.98 6.51 11.75
N GLU A 3 -23.66 5.69 10.96
CA GLU A 3 -23.10 5.04 9.78
C GLU A 3 -22.72 6.08 8.73
N ILE A 4 -21.48 6.04 8.23
CA ILE A 4 -21.06 6.87 7.09
C ILE A 4 -21.58 6.20 5.82
N LYS A 5 -22.62 6.78 5.23
CA LYS A 5 -23.07 6.44 3.88
C LYS A 5 -22.19 7.15 2.86
N LEU A 6 -21.75 6.41 1.84
CA LEU A 6 -20.79 6.87 0.84
C LEU A 6 -21.49 7.21 -0.48
N ALA A 7 -20.73 7.62 -1.50
CA ALA A 7 -21.26 7.97 -2.82
C ALA A 7 -22.09 6.84 -3.48
N LEU A 8 -21.78 5.57 -3.17
CA LEU A 8 -22.53 4.40 -3.66
C LEU A 8 -23.76 4.05 -2.82
N GLY A 9 -24.14 4.87 -1.83
CA GLY A 9 -25.29 4.63 -0.94
C GLY A 9 -25.08 3.51 0.09
N LEU A 10 -23.97 2.78 0.00
CA LEU A 10 -23.59 1.72 0.93
C LEU A 10 -22.86 2.29 2.16
N PRO A 11 -23.03 1.68 3.34
CA PRO A 11 -22.26 2.04 4.53
C PRO A 11 -20.81 1.55 4.38
N LEU A 12 -19.84 2.33 4.84
CA LEU A 12 -18.41 1.94 4.78
C LEU A 12 -18.10 0.63 5.56
N SER A 13 -18.97 0.25 6.50
CA SER A 13 -18.87 -1.00 7.27
C SER A 13 -19.10 -2.26 6.43
N SER A 14 -19.90 -2.18 5.35
CA SER A 14 -20.19 -3.32 4.48
C SER A 14 -19.12 -3.57 3.43
N VAL A 15 -18.21 -2.61 3.23
CA VAL A 15 -17.09 -2.72 2.30
C VAL A 15 -15.99 -3.58 2.92
N THR A 16 -15.61 -4.65 2.21
CA THR A 16 -14.65 -5.65 2.72
C THR A 16 -13.48 -5.88 1.77
N THR A 17 -13.61 -5.53 0.49
CA THR A 17 -12.55 -5.73 -0.51
C THR A 17 -11.80 -4.44 -0.84
N LEU A 18 -10.62 -4.57 -1.46
CA LEU A 18 -9.85 -3.40 -1.91
C LEU A 18 -10.51 -2.75 -3.13
N GLU A 19 -11.18 -3.56 -3.94
CA GLU A 19 -11.87 -3.15 -5.14
C GLU A 19 -13.09 -2.29 -4.77
N GLU A 20 -13.94 -2.77 -3.84
CA GLU A 20 -15.10 -2.03 -3.34
C GLU A 20 -14.69 -0.69 -2.70
N VAL A 21 -13.63 -0.68 -1.88
CA VAL A 21 -13.21 0.56 -1.20
C VAL A 21 -12.57 1.56 -2.17
N TRP A 22 -11.93 1.08 -3.23
CA TRP A 22 -11.40 1.91 -4.31
C TRP A 22 -12.52 2.59 -5.08
N GLU A 23 -13.55 1.84 -5.48
CA GLU A 23 -14.74 2.40 -6.16
C GLU A 23 -15.41 3.48 -5.32
N VAL A 24 -15.55 3.23 -4.02
CA VAL A 24 -16.06 4.23 -3.06
C VAL A 24 -15.18 5.48 -3.02
N TYR A 25 -13.85 5.32 -2.94
CA TYR A 25 -12.91 6.44 -2.83
C TYR A 25 -12.94 7.32 -4.09
N GLU A 26 -12.98 6.70 -5.26
CA GLU A 26 -13.05 7.36 -6.57
C GLU A 26 -14.41 8.05 -6.78
N ALA A 27 -15.51 7.45 -6.35
CA ALA A 27 -16.84 8.04 -6.46
C ALA A 27 -17.09 9.18 -5.45
N ALA A 28 -16.33 9.24 -4.36
CA ALA A 28 -16.52 10.26 -3.32
C ALA A 28 -16.00 11.63 -3.79
N PRO A 29 -16.71 12.74 -3.50
CA PRO A 29 -16.22 14.08 -3.81
C PRO A 29 -14.84 14.33 -3.20
N ARG A 30 -13.95 14.93 -3.98
CA ARG A 30 -12.56 15.17 -3.57
C ARG A 30 -12.50 16.01 -2.28
N GLY A 31 -11.75 15.55 -1.29
CA GLY A 31 -11.62 16.21 0.01
C GLY A 31 -12.84 16.09 0.93
N SER A 32 -13.84 15.28 0.56
CA SER A 32 -14.98 15.01 1.44
C SER A 32 -14.62 14.05 2.57
N LYS A 33 -15.39 14.12 3.67
CA LYS A 33 -15.30 13.14 4.76
C LYS A 33 -15.53 11.70 4.29
N ALA A 34 -16.36 11.51 3.26
CA ALA A 34 -16.58 10.20 2.65
C ALA A 34 -15.30 9.68 1.97
N GLN A 35 -14.60 10.53 1.21
CA GLN A 35 -13.34 10.17 0.57
C GLN A 35 -12.24 9.89 1.60
N GLU A 36 -12.13 10.71 2.65
CA GLU A 36 -11.18 10.48 3.75
C GLU A 36 -11.45 9.14 4.47
N ALA A 37 -12.71 8.84 4.77
CA ALA A 37 -13.10 7.60 5.42
C ALA A 37 -12.81 6.38 4.52
N ALA A 38 -13.09 6.48 3.22
CA ALA A 38 -12.75 5.45 2.23
C ALA A 38 -11.23 5.22 2.16
N PHE A 39 -10.44 6.30 2.11
CA PHE A 39 -8.98 6.20 2.13
C PHE A 39 -8.46 5.52 3.40
N ALA A 40 -9.01 5.86 4.57
CA ALA A 40 -8.63 5.25 5.84
C ALA A 40 -8.93 3.74 5.87
N LYS A 41 -10.11 3.34 5.41
CA LYS A 41 -10.51 1.93 5.27
C LYS A 41 -9.63 1.20 4.25
N TRP A 42 -9.34 1.83 3.11
CA TRP A 42 -8.46 1.29 2.09
C TRP A 42 -7.06 1.03 2.62
N ASN A 43 -6.47 2.03 3.29
CA ASN A 43 -5.17 1.88 3.94
C ASN A 43 -5.17 0.76 5.00
N LYS A 44 -6.28 0.55 5.74
CA LYS A 44 -6.41 -0.55 6.70
C LYS A 44 -6.41 -1.93 6.01
N LEU A 45 -7.26 -2.13 5.01
CA LEU A 45 -7.32 -3.40 4.27
C LEU A 45 -5.99 -3.70 3.56
N ALA A 46 -5.35 -2.67 3.00
CA ALA A 46 -4.04 -2.82 2.36
C ALA A 46 -2.96 -3.20 3.38
N LEU A 47 -2.99 -2.65 4.61
CA LEU A 47 -2.07 -3.06 5.68
C LEU A 47 -2.22 -4.54 6.05
N GLU A 48 -3.45 -5.04 6.11
CA GLU A 48 -3.72 -6.47 6.37
C GLU A 48 -3.10 -7.35 5.28
N LYS A 49 -3.24 -6.96 3.99
CA LYS A 49 -2.57 -7.66 2.88
C LYS A 49 -1.03 -7.61 2.97
N VAL A 50 -0.46 -6.46 3.35
CA VAL A 50 1.00 -6.32 3.56
C VAL A 50 1.49 -7.24 4.68
N GLN A 51 0.72 -7.38 5.76
CA GLN A 51 1.08 -8.25 6.88
C GLN A 51 1.02 -9.73 6.48
N ALA A 52 0.02 -10.11 5.69
CA ALA A 52 -0.18 -11.48 5.21
C ALA A 52 0.81 -11.90 4.11
N ALA A 53 1.46 -10.95 3.43
CA ALA A 53 2.42 -11.25 2.37
C ALA A 53 3.59 -12.10 2.88
N ALA A 54 3.77 -13.26 2.25
CA ALA A 54 4.80 -14.26 2.56
C ALA A 54 5.84 -14.43 1.44
N THR A 55 5.61 -13.80 0.29
CA THR A 55 6.49 -13.88 -0.87
C THR A 55 6.81 -12.51 -1.46
N LEU A 56 7.87 -12.43 -2.27
CA LEU A 56 8.23 -11.25 -3.06
C LEU A 56 7.04 -10.74 -3.89
N GLY A 57 6.37 -11.65 -4.61
CA GLY A 57 5.23 -11.33 -5.47
C GLY A 57 4.03 -10.80 -4.69
N GLU A 58 3.74 -11.36 -3.52
CA GLU A 58 2.67 -10.86 -2.65
C GLU A 58 2.99 -9.48 -2.05
N ALA A 59 4.24 -9.25 -1.63
CA ALA A 59 4.66 -7.94 -1.11
C ALA A 59 4.57 -6.86 -2.20
N ARG A 60 4.96 -7.18 -3.44
CA ARG A 60 4.79 -6.31 -4.61
C ARG A 60 3.30 -6.03 -4.90
N LYS A 61 2.45 -7.06 -4.95
CA LYS A 61 1.00 -6.88 -5.14
C LYS A 61 0.38 -6.02 -4.03
N ALA A 62 0.82 -6.21 -2.78
CA ALA A 62 0.35 -5.41 -1.66
C ALA A 62 0.80 -3.93 -1.77
N TYR A 63 1.97 -3.66 -2.35
CA TYR A 63 2.42 -2.30 -2.67
C TYR A 63 1.56 -1.64 -3.76
N GLU A 64 1.27 -2.39 -4.83
CA GLU A 64 0.47 -1.92 -5.97
C GLU A 64 -0.98 -1.64 -5.54
N ALA A 65 -1.53 -2.46 -4.65
CA ALA A 65 -2.90 -2.32 -4.16
C ALA A 65 -3.04 -1.32 -3.00
N ALA A 66 -1.95 -0.74 -2.50
CA ALA A 66 -1.97 0.22 -1.40
C ALA A 66 -2.16 1.66 -1.91
N PRO A 67 -2.90 2.51 -1.16
CA PRO A 67 -3.08 3.90 -1.54
C PRO A 67 -1.73 4.64 -1.61
N ARG A 68 -1.63 5.62 -2.52
CA ARG A 68 -0.43 6.47 -2.61
C ARG A 68 -0.20 7.20 -1.29
N ASP A 69 1.07 7.38 -0.92
CA ASP A 69 1.53 8.03 0.31
C ASP A 69 1.04 7.43 1.64
N SER A 70 0.39 6.27 1.58
CA SER A 70 -0.18 5.60 2.74
C SER A 70 0.85 4.86 3.59
N LYS A 71 0.46 4.54 4.82
CA LYS A 71 1.27 3.68 5.70
C LYS A 71 1.39 2.28 5.12
N ALA A 72 0.32 1.73 4.54
CA ALA A 72 0.32 0.45 3.85
C ALA A 72 1.42 0.40 2.79
N ARG A 73 1.47 1.40 1.92
CA ARG A 73 2.43 1.43 0.80
C ARG A 73 3.88 1.51 1.28
N LYS A 74 4.15 2.31 2.31
CA LYS A 74 5.48 2.39 2.95
C LYS A 74 5.89 1.07 3.61
N MET A 75 4.94 0.35 4.23
CA MET A 75 5.20 -0.96 4.82
C MET A 75 5.39 -2.05 3.76
N ALA A 76 4.61 -2.00 2.68
CA ALA A 76 4.73 -2.91 1.55
C ALA A 76 6.13 -2.83 0.93
N LEU A 77 6.67 -1.62 0.73
CA LEU A 77 8.04 -1.43 0.23
C LEU A 77 9.09 -2.07 1.15
N LYS A 78 8.94 -1.95 2.47
CA LYS A 78 9.85 -2.58 3.45
C LYS A 78 9.77 -4.10 3.40
N LYS A 79 8.55 -4.63 3.33
CA LYS A 79 8.33 -6.07 3.19
C LYS A 79 8.88 -6.60 1.86
N TRP A 80 8.73 -5.83 0.79
CA TRP A 80 9.23 -6.18 -0.54
C TRP A 80 10.76 -6.31 -0.52
N ILE A 81 11.48 -5.30 -0.01
CA ILE A 81 12.96 -5.40 0.08
C ILE A 81 13.43 -6.56 0.96
N GLU A 82 12.70 -6.93 2.01
CA GLU A 82 13.02 -8.08 2.87
C GLU A 82 13.01 -9.41 2.09
N PHE A 83 12.13 -9.55 1.09
CA PHE A 83 12.05 -10.74 0.25
C PHE A 83 12.97 -10.71 -0.98
N CYS A 84 13.64 -9.60 -1.28
CA CYS A 84 14.56 -9.52 -2.40
C CYS A 84 15.80 -10.38 -2.14
N SER A 85 16.14 -11.19 -3.14
CA SER A 85 17.28 -12.10 -3.16
C SER A 85 18.32 -11.72 -4.22
N THR A 86 17.96 -10.87 -5.19
CA THR A 86 18.85 -10.41 -6.25
C THR A 86 18.94 -8.88 -6.34
N PRO A 87 20.06 -8.31 -6.81
CA PRO A 87 20.18 -6.86 -7.04
C PRO A 87 19.07 -6.31 -7.95
N LYS A 88 18.65 -7.08 -8.95
CA LYS A 88 17.57 -6.70 -9.87
C LYS A 88 16.24 -6.50 -9.14
N GLU A 89 15.88 -7.40 -8.22
CA GLU A 89 14.66 -7.27 -7.42
C GLU A 89 14.74 -6.06 -6.49
N VAL A 90 15.90 -5.80 -5.89
CA VAL A 90 16.09 -4.63 -5.01
C VAL A 90 16.01 -3.32 -5.80
N LEU A 91 16.49 -3.29 -7.05
CA LEU A 91 16.37 -2.13 -7.94
C LEU A 91 14.90 -1.77 -8.20
N GLU A 92 14.00 -2.75 -8.35
CA GLU A 92 12.57 -2.46 -8.47
C GLU A 92 12.04 -1.70 -7.23
N VAL A 93 12.47 -2.10 -6.03
CA VAL A 93 12.10 -1.39 -4.80
C VAL A 93 12.72 0.00 -4.74
N TYR A 94 13.97 0.17 -5.19
CA TYR A 94 14.64 1.47 -5.24
C TYR A 94 13.87 2.49 -6.08
N TRP A 95 13.42 2.08 -7.28
CA TRP A 95 12.65 2.94 -8.19
C TRP A 95 11.22 3.19 -7.69
N ALA A 96 10.64 2.24 -6.95
CA ALA A 96 9.31 2.37 -6.37
C ALA A 96 9.28 3.21 -5.08
N ALA A 97 10.43 3.40 -4.42
CA ALA A 97 10.54 4.15 -3.19
C ALA A 97 10.54 5.67 -3.43
N PRO A 98 9.93 6.47 -2.54
CA PRO A 98 10.04 7.92 -2.61
C PRO A 98 11.51 8.36 -2.52
N TRP A 99 11.82 9.46 -3.21
CA TRP A 99 13.15 10.06 -3.21
C TRP A 99 13.62 10.40 -1.79
N ASP A 100 14.90 10.12 -1.52
CA ASP A 100 15.59 10.29 -0.24
C ASP A 100 14.93 9.57 0.96
N SER A 101 14.04 8.61 0.70
CA SER A 101 13.35 7.88 1.76
C SER A 101 14.25 6.83 2.44
N LYS A 102 13.89 6.48 3.68
CA LYS A 102 14.55 5.38 4.42
C LYS A 102 14.53 4.05 3.65
N VAL A 103 13.47 3.79 2.88
CA VAL A 103 13.36 2.59 2.04
C VAL A 103 14.36 2.67 0.88
N GLN A 104 14.46 3.81 0.20
CA GLN A 104 15.40 3.98 -0.90
C GLN A 104 16.85 3.77 -0.43
N LYS A 105 17.21 4.34 0.74
CA LYS A 105 18.52 4.12 1.37
C LYS A 105 18.74 2.66 1.77
N ALA A 106 17.69 1.96 2.24
CA ALA A 106 17.76 0.53 2.53
C ALA A 106 17.99 -0.30 1.25
N ALA A 107 17.36 0.05 0.13
CA ALA A 107 17.56 -0.59 -1.16
C ALA A 107 19.01 -0.46 -1.64
N ILE A 108 19.61 0.74 -1.54
CA ILE A 108 21.02 0.94 -1.87
C ILE A 108 21.91 0.03 -1.02
N ARG A 109 21.72 -0.01 0.31
CA ARG A 109 22.51 -0.88 1.20
C ARG A 109 22.38 -2.35 0.83
N LYS A 110 21.16 -2.82 0.59
CA LYS A 110 20.90 -4.21 0.22
C LYS A 110 21.53 -4.58 -1.13
N ILE A 111 21.56 -3.67 -2.10
CA ILE A 111 22.28 -3.87 -3.36
C ILE A 111 23.77 -4.04 -3.10
N CYS A 112 24.37 -3.18 -2.27
CA CYS A 112 25.79 -3.32 -1.91
C CYS A 112 26.08 -4.67 -1.23
N GLU A 113 25.22 -5.12 -0.31
CA GLU A 113 25.34 -6.42 0.37
C GLU A 113 25.25 -7.62 -0.60
N LEU A 114 24.47 -7.52 -1.68
CA LEU A 114 24.32 -8.59 -2.65
C LEU A 114 25.41 -8.61 -3.73
N LEU A 115 26.20 -7.53 -3.84
CA LEU A 115 27.27 -7.37 -4.83
C LEU A 115 28.67 -7.48 -4.21
N SER A 116 28.78 -7.46 -2.88
CA SER A 116 30.02 -7.68 -2.12
C SER A 116 30.32 -9.17 -1.97
#